data_AF-Q2U4N9-F1
#
_entry.id   AF-Q2U4N9-F1
#
_cell.length_a   1.000
_cell.length_b   1.000
_cell.length_c   1.000
_cell.angle_alpha   90.00
_cell.angle_beta   90.00
_cell.angle_gamma   90.00
#
_symmetry.space_group_name_H-M   'P 1'
#
loop_
_entity.id
_entity.type
_entity.pdbx_description
1 polymer ?
#
loop_
_entity_poly.entity_id
_entity_poly.type
_entity_poly.pdbx_seq_one_letter_code
_entity_poly.pdbx_strand_id
1 'polypeptide(L)'
;MSMDSHTLPLFPWDLRLSKIKSEAYEALYSAGAQRKSDSEILSSIRTLDEALEQWRVSLHPDFRPTLSFSQEMPVCANLNTQAVMLRLAYYHCVTMIHQASERGRLSDDCNEGRLSGINTSTSLAINAGTSTLSYLQTVLPVVEGECFW
;
A
#
# COMPACT_ATOMS: atom_id res chain seq x y z
N MET A 1 23.10 -19.53 -0.62
CA MET A 1 21.99 -20.04 -1.45
C MET A 1 21.96 -19.21 -2.72
N SER A 2 22.07 -19.86 -3.87
CA SER A 2 22.04 -19.22 -5.19
C SER A 2 20.63 -18.69 -5.45
N MET A 3 20.49 -17.44 -5.90
CA MET A 3 19.22 -16.86 -6.31
C MET A 3 18.71 -17.67 -7.51
N ASP A 4 17.68 -18.46 -7.28
CA ASP A 4 17.07 -19.29 -8.30
C ASP A 4 16.47 -18.37 -9.39
N SER A 5 16.72 -18.71 -10.65
CA SER A 5 16.42 -17.88 -11.83
C SER A 5 14.92 -17.77 -12.16
N HIS A 6 14.06 -18.05 -11.17
CA HIS A 6 12.61 -18.07 -11.26
C HIS A 6 11.93 -16.87 -10.56
N THR A 7 12.68 -16.00 -9.89
CA THR A 7 12.14 -14.69 -9.50
C THR A 7 11.95 -13.85 -10.76
N LEU A 8 10.69 -13.74 -11.19
CA LEU A 8 10.24 -12.80 -12.21
C LEU A 8 10.99 -11.47 -12.02
N PRO A 9 11.63 -10.92 -13.07
CA PRO A 9 12.27 -9.63 -12.95
C PRO A 9 11.22 -8.65 -12.47
N LEU A 10 11.45 -8.06 -11.30
CA LEU A 10 10.65 -6.96 -10.81
C LEU A 10 10.88 -5.83 -11.81
N PHE A 11 9.98 -5.66 -12.78
CA PHE A 11 9.98 -4.42 -13.55
C PHE A 11 9.97 -3.26 -12.53
N PRO A 12 10.60 -2.11 -12.84
CA PRO A 12 10.60 -0.94 -11.94
C PRO A 12 9.19 -0.59 -11.42
N TRP A 13 8.18 -0.99 -12.21
CA TRP A 13 6.77 -0.95 -11.91
C TRP A 13 6.13 -2.33 -12.11
N ASP A 14 5.69 -3.00 -11.03
CA ASP A 14 4.80 -4.17 -11.18
C ASP A 14 3.47 -3.67 -11.77
N LEU A 15 3.14 -4.12 -12.98
CA LEU A 15 1.95 -3.70 -13.71
C LEU A 15 0.66 -4.00 -12.94
N ARG A 16 0.64 -5.06 -12.13
CA ARG A 16 -0.51 -5.43 -11.29
C ARG A 16 -0.74 -4.40 -10.20
N LEU A 17 0.32 -3.97 -9.52
CA LEU A 17 0.22 -2.91 -8.51
C LEU A 17 -0.20 -1.58 -9.14
N SER A 18 0.25 -1.31 -10.37
CA SER A 18 -0.12 -0.13 -11.15
C SER A 18 -1.60 -0.12 -11.49
N LYS A 19 -2.13 -1.28 -11.88
CA LYS A 19 -3.56 -1.49 -12.12
C LYS A 19 -4.37 -1.26 -10.84
N ILE A 20 -3.94 -1.83 -9.71
CA ILE A 20 -4.59 -1.61 -8.41
C ILE A 20 -4.61 -0.12 -8.06
N LYS A 21 -3.51 0.61 -8.28
CA LYS A 21 -3.45 2.06 -8.05
C LYS A 21 -4.46 2.82 -8.91
N SER A 22 -4.60 2.44 -10.18
CA SER A 22 -5.58 3.03 -11.10
C SER A 22 -7.00 2.75 -10.65
N GLU A 23 -7.30 1.51 -10.25
CA GLU A 23 -8.62 1.10 -9.75
C GLU A 23 -8.97 1.81 -8.43
N ALA A 24 -8.00 1.96 -7.53
CA ALA A 24 -8.17 2.72 -6.29
C ALA A 24 -8.52 4.18 -6.57
N TYR A 25 -7.82 4.82 -7.52
CA TYR A 25 -8.14 6.19 -7.93
C TYR A 25 -9.56 6.29 -8.50
N GLU A 26 -9.91 5.41 -9.45
CA GLU A 26 -11.23 5.44 -10.09
C GLU A 26 -12.35 5.18 -9.09
N ALA A 27 -12.16 4.23 -8.18
CA ALA A 27 -13.18 3.82 -7.23
C ALA A 27 -13.35 4.79 -6.04
N LEU A 28 -12.29 5.47 -5.61
CA LEU A 28 -12.28 6.25 -4.36
C LEU A 28 -12.09 7.76 -4.56
N TYR A 29 -11.53 8.20 -5.69
CA TYR A 29 -11.10 9.58 -5.90
C TYR A 29 -11.62 10.24 -7.17
N SER A 30 -12.15 9.49 -8.14
CA SER A 30 -12.73 10.05 -9.36
C SER A 30 -13.91 10.98 -9.08
N ALA A 31 -14.30 11.76 -10.09
CA ALA A 31 -15.54 12.55 -10.05
C ALA A 31 -16.78 11.66 -9.85
N GLY A 32 -16.73 10.40 -10.31
CA GLY A 32 -17.77 9.41 -10.05
C GLY A 32 -17.80 8.96 -8.59
N ALA A 33 -16.62 8.77 -7.98
CA ALA A 33 -16.49 8.37 -6.59
C ALA A 33 -17.08 9.39 -5.61
N GLN A 34 -17.07 10.68 -5.94
CA GLN A 34 -17.70 11.73 -5.10
C GLN A 34 -19.21 11.56 -4.91
N ARG A 35 -19.87 10.77 -5.78
CA ARG A 35 -21.31 10.49 -5.70
C ARG A 35 -21.64 9.18 -4.97
N LYS A 36 -20.63 8.41 -4.57
CA LYS A 36 -20.84 7.13 -3.87
C LYS A 36 -21.25 7.38 -2.43
N SER A 37 -22.15 6.54 -1.94
CA SER A 37 -22.46 6.45 -0.51
C SER A 37 -21.29 5.82 0.27
N ASP A 38 -21.28 6.04 1.58
CA ASP A 38 -20.28 5.46 2.48
C ASP A 38 -20.19 3.93 2.36
N SER A 39 -21.33 3.24 2.19
CA SER A 39 -21.36 1.79 2.04
C SER A 39 -20.71 1.33 0.73
N GLU A 40 -20.88 2.07 -0.36
CA GLU A 40 -20.22 1.82 -1.64
C GLU A 40 -18.70 2.10 -1.55
N ILE A 41 -18.29 3.13 -0.79
CA ILE A 41 -16.87 3.40 -0.51
C ILE A 41 -16.26 2.25 0.31
N LEU A 42 -16.92 1.81 1.39
CA LEU A 42 -16.46 0.67 2.20
C LEU A 42 -16.41 -0.62 1.39
N SER A 43 -17.37 -0.86 0.50
CA SER A 43 -17.35 -2.00 -0.43
C SER A 43 -16.16 -1.91 -1.39
N SER A 44 -15.87 -0.70 -1.90
CA SER A 44 -14.73 -0.45 -2.78
C SER A 44 -13.41 -0.70 -2.04
N ILE A 45 -13.28 -0.23 -0.79
CA ILE A 45 -12.11 -0.46 0.07
C ILE A 45 -11.87 -1.96 0.28
N ARG A 46 -12.88 -2.74 0.65
CA ARG A 46 -12.74 -4.19 0.84
C ARG A 46 -12.26 -4.90 -0.43
N THR A 47 -12.83 -4.52 -1.58
CA THR A 47 -12.44 -5.09 -2.88
C THR A 47 -10.98 -4.78 -3.20
N LEU A 48 -10.55 -3.55 -2.93
CA LEU A 48 -9.17 -3.10 -3.15
C LEU A 48 -8.19 -3.76 -2.18
N ASP A 49 -8.57 -3.95 -0.91
CA ASP A 49 -7.78 -4.66 0.09
C ASP A 49 -7.54 -6.12 -0.34
N GLU A 50 -8.58 -6.81 -0.80
CA GLU A 50 -8.46 -8.17 -1.32
C GLU A 50 -7.53 -8.25 -2.53
N ALA A 51 -7.65 -7.32 -3.49
CA ALA A 51 -6.79 -7.27 -4.66
C ALA A 51 -5.33 -6.99 -4.28
N LEU A 52 -5.11 -6.06 -3.34
CA LEU A 52 -3.77 -5.71 -2.85
C LEU A 52 -3.14 -6.87 -2.07
N GLU A 53 -3.91 -7.58 -1.26
CA GLU A 53 -3.46 -8.75 -0.51
C GLU A 53 -3.11 -9.91 -1.46
N GLN A 54 -3.96 -10.20 -2.44
CA GLN A 54 -3.68 -11.20 -3.48
C GLN A 54 -2.39 -10.89 -4.24
N TRP A 55 -2.19 -9.63 -4.61
CA TRP A 55 -0.92 -9.18 -5.19
C TRP A 55 0.24 -9.41 -4.22
N ARG A 56 0.12 -8.98 -2.97
CA ARG A 56 1.18 -9.07 -1.96
C ARG A 56 1.62 -10.52 -1.72
N VAL A 57 0.69 -11.45 -1.54
CA VAL A 57 1.02 -12.87 -1.30
C VAL A 57 1.56 -13.59 -2.54
N SER A 58 1.31 -13.06 -3.74
CA SER A 58 1.91 -13.59 -4.97
C SER A 58 3.41 -13.32 -5.10
N LEU A 59 3.94 -12.37 -4.32
CA LEU A 59 5.37 -12.03 -4.35
C LEU A 59 6.19 -13.06 -3.59
N HIS A 60 7.44 -13.25 -4.04
CA HIS A 60 8.44 -14.05 -3.33
C HIS A 60 8.63 -13.49 -1.90
N PRO A 61 8.77 -14.34 -0.86
CA PRO A 61 8.88 -13.91 0.54
C PRO A 61 9.92 -12.81 0.78
N ASP A 62 11.08 -12.89 0.12
CA ASP A 62 12.18 -11.92 0.30
C ASP A 62 11.83 -10.49 -0.12
N PHE A 63 10.90 -10.33 -1.06
CA PHE A 63 10.48 -9.03 -1.59
C PHE A 63 9.08 -8.63 -1.10
N ARG A 64 8.38 -9.54 -0.41
CA ARG A 64 7.00 -9.33 0.04
C ARG A 64 6.92 -8.21 1.08
N PRO A 65 6.13 -7.14 0.83
CA PRO A 65 5.86 -6.14 1.85
C PRO A 65 5.11 -6.70 3.05
N THR A 66 5.38 -6.12 4.21
CA THR A 66 4.70 -6.38 5.48
C THR A 66 3.74 -5.23 5.78
N LEU A 67 2.63 -5.50 6.46
CA LEU A 67 1.62 -4.49 6.81
C LEU A 67 2.18 -3.33 7.63
N SER A 68 3.20 -3.59 8.43
CA SER A 68 3.98 -2.59 9.15
C SER A 68 5.47 -2.80 8.93
N PHE A 69 6.25 -1.74 9.15
CA PHE A 69 7.70 -1.77 9.17
C PHE A 69 8.23 -0.97 10.36
N SER A 70 9.20 -1.54 11.09
CA SER A 70 10.00 -0.83 12.10
C SER A 70 11.48 -0.89 11.71
N GLN A 71 12.28 0.07 12.17
CA GLN A 71 13.72 0.12 11.89
C GLN A 71 14.49 -1.11 12.41
N GLU A 72 13.92 -1.82 13.38
CA GLU A 72 14.46 -3.06 13.96
C GLU A 72 14.28 -4.26 13.04
N MET A 73 13.42 -4.16 12.03
CA MET A 73 13.18 -5.24 11.09
C MET A 73 14.38 -5.43 10.15
N PRO A 74 14.79 -6.68 9.90
CA PRO A 74 15.88 -6.96 8.98
C PRO A 74 15.48 -6.54 7.56
N VAL A 75 16.38 -5.82 6.90
CA VAL A 75 16.30 -5.47 5.49
C VAL A 75 17.17 -6.44 4.71
N CYS A 76 16.70 -6.92 3.55
CA CYS A 76 17.42 -7.90 2.75
C CYS A 76 18.82 -7.37 2.40
N ALA A 77 19.86 -8.18 2.57
CA ALA A 77 21.24 -7.79 2.30
C ALA A 77 21.49 -7.45 0.81
N ASN A 78 20.67 -7.98 -0.09
CA ASN A 78 20.72 -7.71 -1.54
C ASN A 78 19.65 -6.70 -1.95
N LEU A 79 19.49 -5.63 -1.18
CA LEU A 79 18.48 -4.62 -1.44
C LEU A 79 18.79 -3.91 -2.76
N ASN A 80 17.87 -3.97 -3.70
CA ASN A 80 17.94 -3.18 -4.93
C ASN A 80 16.82 -2.14 -4.96
N THR A 81 16.98 -1.13 -5.82
CA THR A 81 16.02 -0.02 -5.96
C THR A 81 14.62 -0.50 -6.28
N GLN A 82 14.48 -1.58 -7.05
CA GLN A 82 13.17 -2.15 -7.41
C GLN A 82 12.42 -2.68 -6.19
N ALA A 83 13.10 -3.41 -5.30
CA ALA A 83 12.52 -3.92 -4.06
C ALA A 83 12.10 -2.77 -3.12
N VAL A 84 12.91 -1.71 -3.05
CA VAL A 84 12.60 -0.51 -2.29
C VAL A 84 11.36 0.18 -2.84
N MET A 85 11.34 0.46 -4.15
CA MET A 85 10.21 1.11 -4.82
C MET A 85 8.93 0.28 -4.70
N LEU A 86 9.00 -1.04 -4.83
CA LEU A 86 7.85 -1.93 -4.66
C LEU A 86 7.25 -1.82 -3.26
N ARG A 87 8.08 -1.83 -2.22
CA ARG A 87 7.61 -1.74 -0.83
C ARG A 87 7.02 -0.36 -0.52
N LEU A 88 7.64 0.71 -1.03
CA LEU A 88 7.09 2.07 -0.91
C LEU A 88 5.76 2.21 -1.65
N ALA A 89 5.65 1.65 -2.86
CA ALA A 89 4.42 1.68 -3.63
C ALA A 89 3.29 0.90 -2.94
N TYR A 90 3.61 -0.19 -2.23
CA TYR A 90 2.65 -0.90 -1.38
C TYR A 90 2.10 -0.01 -0.26
N TYR A 91 2.96 0.62 0.56
CA TYR A 91 2.50 1.50 1.64
C TYR A 91 1.72 2.71 1.12
N HIS A 92 2.09 3.23 -0.05
CA HIS A 92 1.32 4.27 -0.72
C HIS A 92 -0.09 3.78 -1.09
N CYS A 93 -0.23 2.56 -1.63
CA CYS A 93 -1.54 1.99 -1.94
C CYS A 93 -2.40 1.80 -0.68
N VAL A 94 -1.82 1.26 0.41
CA VAL A 94 -2.52 1.12 1.70
C VAL A 94 -3.01 2.49 2.20
N THR A 95 -2.14 3.50 2.16
CA THR A 95 -2.48 4.87 2.55
C THR A 95 -3.61 5.44 1.70
N MET A 96 -3.51 5.30 0.37
CA MET A 96 -4.52 5.76 -0.59
C MET A 96 -5.88 5.06 -0.38
N ILE A 97 -5.89 3.75 -0.15
CA ILE A 97 -7.15 3.00 0.05
C ILE A 97 -7.84 3.48 1.33
N HIS A 98 -7.09 3.62 2.42
CA HIS A 98 -7.69 3.85 3.74
C HIS A 98 -7.93 5.32 4.09
N GLN A 99 -7.27 6.27 3.43
CA GLN A 99 -7.58 7.70 3.57
C GLN A 99 -8.93 8.07 2.95
N ALA A 100 -9.45 7.28 2.00
CA ALA A 100 -10.76 7.53 1.40
C ALA A 100 -11.90 7.51 2.44
N SER A 101 -11.76 6.70 3.50
CA SER A 101 -12.72 6.62 4.61
C SER A 101 -12.89 7.94 5.38
N GLU A 102 -11.89 8.83 5.36
CA GLU A 102 -11.98 10.12 6.05
C GLU A 102 -12.87 11.12 5.31
N ARG A 103 -13.10 10.93 4.00
CA ARG A 103 -13.93 11.83 3.18
C ARG A 103 -15.43 11.64 3.45
N GLY A 104 -15.87 10.43 3.75
CA GLY A 104 -17.26 10.14 4.16
C GLY A 104 -17.66 10.85 5.46
N ARG A 105 -16.67 11.20 6.32
CA ARG A 105 -16.88 11.92 7.59
C ARG A 105 -17.52 13.29 7.44
N LEU A 106 -17.36 13.95 6.28
CA LEU A 106 -17.90 15.29 6.05
C LEU A 106 -19.39 15.29 5.66
N SER A 107 -19.96 14.11 5.34
CA SER A 107 -21.28 14.03 4.72
C SER A 107 -22.36 13.39 5.60
N ASP A 108 -22.03 12.70 6.70
CA ASP A 108 -23.05 11.96 7.44
C ASP A 108 -22.77 11.84 8.95
N ASP A 109 -23.72 12.33 9.75
CA ASP A 109 -23.74 12.28 11.20
C ASP A 109 -24.57 11.06 11.65
N CYS A 110 -24.11 10.34 12.68
CA CYS A 110 -24.73 9.15 13.32
C CYS A 110 -24.54 7.75 12.68
N ASN A 111 -23.56 6.97 13.18
CA ASN A 111 -23.76 5.53 13.53
C ASN A 111 -22.56 4.95 14.34
N GLU A 112 -22.79 4.30 15.48
CA GLU A 112 -21.72 3.82 16.40
C GLU A 112 -20.88 2.66 15.84
N GLY A 113 -21.50 1.68 15.15
CA GLY A 113 -20.78 0.58 14.50
C GLY A 113 -19.91 1.03 13.31
N ARG A 114 -20.27 2.18 12.70
CA ARG A 114 -19.54 2.80 11.60
C ARG A 114 -18.25 3.47 12.07
N LEU A 115 -18.26 4.06 13.26
CA LEU A 115 -17.09 4.70 13.86
C LEU A 115 -15.95 3.69 14.06
N SER A 116 -16.25 2.45 14.46
CA SER A 116 -15.23 1.41 14.68
C SER A 116 -14.46 1.06 13.40
N GLY A 117 -15.15 0.75 12.29
CA GLY A 117 -14.50 0.43 11.01
C GLY A 117 -13.70 1.59 10.42
N ILE A 118 -14.21 2.81 10.54
CA ILE A 118 -13.49 4.01 10.10
C ILE A 118 -12.22 4.24 10.92
N ASN A 119 -12.30 4.08 12.25
CA ASN A 119 -11.13 4.19 13.14
C ASN A 119 -10.06 3.14 12.81
N THR A 120 -10.47 1.95 12.37
CA THR A 120 -9.50 0.94 11.89
C THR A 120 -8.85 1.35 10.57
N SER A 121 -9.61 1.91 9.63
CA SER A 121 -9.08 2.40 8.35
C SER A 121 -8.08 3.55 8.56
N THR A 122 -8.41 4.55 9.37
CA THR A 122 -7.49 5.66 9.65
C THR A 122 -6.22 5.19 10.35
N SER A 123 -6.33 4.25 11.29
CA SER A 123 -5.17 3.63 11.93
C SER A 123 -4.26 2.90 10.94
N LEU A 124 -4.84 2.22 9.94
CA LEU A 124 -4.08 1.56 8.87
C LEU A 124 -3.34 2.57 7.99
N ALA A 125 -3.98 3.68 7.61
CA ALA A 125 -3.33 4.75 6.85
C ALA A 125 -2.17 5.39 7.62
N ILE A 126 -2.35 5.66 8.92
CA ILE A 126 -1.30 6.21 9.79
C ILE A 126 -0.14 5.22 9.89
N ASN A 127 -0.43 3.95 10.18
CA ASN A 127 0.60 2.91 10.28
C ASN A 127 1.38 2.73 8.96
N ALA A 128 0.71 2.80 7.81
CA ALA A 128 1.37 2.77 6.50
C ALA A 128 2.28 4.00 6.28
N GLY A 129 1.84 5.19 6.70
CA GLY A 129 2.65 6.40 6.68
C GLY A 129 3.90 6.29 7.55
N THR A 130 3.75 5.82 8.80
CA THR A 130 4.88 5.55 9.70
C THR A 130 5.82 4.51 9.10
N SER A 131 5.29 3.41 8.56
CA SER A 131 6.09 2.36 7.93
C SER A 131 6.87 2.88 6.72
N THR A 132 6.28 3.77 5.92
CA THR A 132 6.96 4.44 4.80
C THR A 132 8.16 5.23 5.28
N LEU A 133 7.99 6.05 6.32
CA LEU A 133 9.07 6.89 6.88
C LEU A 133 10.18 6.04 7.50
N SER A 134 9.81 5.06 8.33
CA SER A 134 10.78 4.15 8.95
C SER A 134 11.54 3.34 7.90
N TYR A 135 10.85 2.87 6.86
CA TYR A 135 11.48 2.13 5.78
C TYR A 135 12.46 3.01 5.00
N LEU A 136 12.05 4.22 4.60
CA LEU A 136 12.94 5.18 3.93
C LEU A 136 14.19 5.47 4.75
N GLN A 137 14.05 5.72 6.06
CA GLN A 137 15.19 5.97 6.95
C GLN A 137 16.17 4.80 7.00
N THR A 138 15.66 3.55 6.96
CA THR A 138 16.51 2.36 6.99
C THR A 138 17.21 2.11 5.64
N VAL A 139 16.54 2.35 4.51
CA VAL A 139 17.09 2.02 3.19
C VAL A 139 17.94 3.12 2.57
N LEU A 140 17.68 4.39 2.90
CA LEU A 140 18.39 5.54 2.31
C LEU A 140 19.93 5.47 2.44
N PRO A 141 20.52 4.99 3.56
CA PRO A 141 21.97 4.86 3.67
C PRO A 141 22.58 3.76 2.77
N VAL A 142 21.76 2.82 2.29
CA VAL A 142 22.19 1.61 1.58
C VAL A 142 21.88 1.70 0.08
N VAL A 143 20.89 2.50 -0.31
CA VAL A 143 20.53 2.72 -1.72
C VAL A 143 21.56 3.67 -2.34
N GLU A 144 22.41 3.16 -3.24
CA GLU A 144 23.35 3.97 -4.01
C GLU A 144 22.59 4.97 -4.91
N GLY A 145 23.09 6.22 -4.97
CA GLY A 145 22.43 7.34 -5.66
C GLY A 145 22.33 7.20 -7.19
N GLU A 146 22.95 6.17 -7.77
CA GLU A 146 23.07 5.98 -9.22
C GLU A 146 21.86 5.23 -9.84
N CYS A 147 20.94 4.68 -9.05
CA CYS A 147 19.96 3.72 -9.56
C CYS A 147 18.59 4.30 -9.93
N PHE A 148 18.50 5.59 -10.23
CA PHE A 148 17.26 6.24 -10.68
C PHE A 148 17.10 6.31 -12.19
N TRP A 149 17.77 5.48 -13.00
CA TRP A 149 17.52 5.40 -14.44
C TRP A 149 17.69 3.98 -14.98
#